data_AF-A0A412DY44-F1
#
_entry.id   AF-A0A412DY44-F1
#
_cell.length_a   1.000
_cell.length_b   1.000
_cell.length_c   1.000
_cell.angle_alpha   90.00
_cell.angle_beta   90.00
_cell.angle_gamma   90.00
#
_symmetry.space_group_name_H-M   'P 1'
#
loop_
_entity.id
_entity.type
_entity.pdbx_description
1 polymer ?
#
loop_
_entity_poly.entity_id
_entity_poly.type
_entity_poly.pdbx_seq_one_letter_code
_entity_poly.pdbx_strand_id
1 'polypeptide(L)'
;MNMKTREVLIDANNLYVQGLIKVINDFMLEEASGYIYTESRLKNKIEKLKAVFPEERKRMAIAGSAPIFGDPTTGLYKLIFKN
;
A
#
# COMPACT_ATOMS: atom_id res chain seq x y z
N MET A 1 7.35 -19.12 20.74
CA MET A 1 8.33 -18.89 19.65
C MET A 1 8.47 -17.38 19.46
N ASN A 2 9.68 -16.81 19.51
CA ASN A 2 9.88 -15.40 19.19
C ASN A 2 9.56 -15.20 17.69
N MET A 3 8.39 -14.63 17.37
CA MET A 3 8.08 -14.23 16.00
C MET A 3 9.03 -13.10 15.61
N LYS A 4 10.09 -13.42 14.86
CA LYS A 4 10.95 -12.41 14.25
C LYS A 4 10.12 -11.67 13.21
N THR A 5 9.84 -10.39 13.47
CA THR A 5 9.19 -9.49 12.53
C THR A 5 9.96 -9.46 11.21
N ARG A 6 9.28 -9.67 10.09
CA ARG A 6 9.92 -9.58 8.77
C ARG A 6 9.92 -8.12 8.33
N GLU A 7 11.10 -7.57 8.09
CA GLU A 7 11.23 -6.23 7.52
C GLU A 7 11.02 -6.31 6.00
N VAL A 8 10.12 -5.47 5.49
CA VAL A 8 9.88 -5.32 4.05
C VAL A 8 10.28 -3.90 3.69
N LEU A 9 11.28 -3.80 2.82
CA LEU A 9 11.81 -2.53 2.37
C LEU A 9 11.07 -2.07 1.12
N ILE A 10 10.35 -0.97 1.22
CA ILE A 10 9.54 -0.40 0.14
C ILE A 10 10.25 0.81 -0.45
N ASP A 11 10.33 0.86 -1.77
CA ASP A 11 10.83 2.01 -2.52
C ASP A 11 9.79 3.15 -2.50
N ALA A 12 10.13 4.26 -1.86
CA ALA A 12 9.28 5.44 -1.80
C ALA A 12 9.30 6.29 -3.09
N ASN A 13 10.29 6.09 -3.96
CA ASN A 13 10.34 6.72 -5.28
C ASN A 13 9.53 5.94 -6.33
N ASN A 14 9.08 4.73 -6.01
CA ASN A 14 8.26 3.92 -6.88
C ASN A 14 6.91 4.60 -7.14
N LEU A 15 6.57 4.82 -8.42
CA LEU A 15 5.36 5.56 -8.81
C LEU A 15 4.06 4.89 -8.34
N TYR A 16 4.03 3.55 -8.26
CA TYR A 16 2.87 2.85 -7.70
C TYR A 16 2.73 3.10 -6.19
N VAL A 17 3.83 3.12 -5.43
CA VAL A 17 3.84 3.45 -3.99
C VAL A 17 3.41 4.89 -3.76
N GLN A 18 3.94 5.85 -4.52
CA GLN A 18 3.53 7.26 -4.46
C GLN A 18 2.04 7.43 -4.77
N GLY A 19 1.55 6.71 -5.79
CA GLY A 19 0.13 6.67 -6.13
C GLY A 19 -0.73 6.14 -4.98
N LEU A 20 -0.32 5.04 -4.32
CA LEU A 20 -1.03 4.50 -3.16
C LEU A 20 -1.09 5.51 -2.00
N ILE A 21 0.03 6.16 -1.66
CA ILE A 21 0.08 7.17 -0.62
C ILE A 21 -0.92 8.30 -0.92
N LYS A 22 -0.93 8.81 -2.15
CA LYS A 22 -1.87 9.86 -2.56
C LYS A 22 -3.33 9.39 -2.45
N VAL A 23 -3.64 8.20 -2.97
CA VAL A 23 -5.02 7.68 -2.97
C VAL A 23 -5.53 7.42 -1.56
N ILE A 24 -4.67 6.96 -0.64
CA ILE A 24 -5.01 6.80 0.78
C ILE A 24 -5.23 8.16 1.43
N ASN A 25 -4.37 9.15 1.17
CA ASN A 25 -4.55 10.51 1.70
C ASN A 25 -5.87 11.13 1.22
N ASP A 26 -6.18 11.01 -0.08
CA ASP A 26 -7.46 11.48 -0.64
C ASP A 26 -8.64 10.79 0.06
N PHE A 27 -8.57 9.47 0.29
CA PHE A 27 -9.60 8.72 1.00
C PHE A 27 -9.79 9.20 2.44
N MET A 28 -8.71 9.40 3.19
CA MET A 28 -8.78 9.89 4.58
C MET A 28 -9.46 11.25 4.66
N LEU A 29 -9.18 12.15 3.69
CA LEU A 29 -9.84 13.46 3.62
C LEU A 29 -11.32 13.34 3.27
N GLU A 30 -11.69 12.50 2.31
CA GLU A 30 -13.09 12.28 1.94
C GLU A 30 -13.89 11.66 3.11
N GLU A 31 -13.34 10.65 3.79
CA GLU A 31 -13.93 10.00 4.97
C GLU A 31 -14.13 10.98 6.12
N ALA A 32 -13.09 11.71 6.51
CA ALA A 32 -13.16 12.67 7.60
C ALA A 32 -14.15 13.82 7.33
N SER A 33 -14.41 14.10 6.05
CA SER A 33 -15.38 15.10 5.62
C SER A 33 -16.82 14.56 5.51
N GLY A 34 -17.05 13.27 5.80
CA GLY A 34 -18.38 12.64 5.78
C GLY A 34 -18.93 12.36 4.39
N TYR A 35 -18.08 12.24 3.37
CA TYR A 35 -18.55 11.88 2.03
C TYR A 35 -19.09 10.45 1.98
N ILE A 36 -20.14 10.25 1.21
CA ILE A 36 -20.68 8.91 0.91
C ILE A 36 -19.86 8.22 -0.20
N TYR A 37 -19.84 6.89 -0.19
CA TYR A 37 -19.17 6.03 -1.19
C TYR A 37 -17.64 6.18 -1.33
N THR A 38 -16.99 6.74 -0.32
CA THR A 38 -15.54 6.86 -0.14
C THR A 38 -14.79 5.54 -0.36
N GLU A 39 -15.23 4.46 0.27
CA GLU A 39 -14.61 3.13 0.12
C GLU A 39 -14.68 2.62 -1.33
N SER A 40 -15.80 2.84 -2.01
CA SER A 40 -15.97 2.46 -3.43
C SER A 40 -15.02 3.25 -4.33
N ARG A 41 -14.86 4.56 -4.08
CA ARG A 41 -13.90 5.40 -4.81
C ARG A 41 -12.46 5.00 -4.51
N LEU A 42 -12.11 4.69 -3.26
CA LEU A 42 -10.80 4.17 -2.87
C LEU A 42 -10.48 2.90 -3.65
N LYS A 43 -11.38 1.91 -3.65
CA LYS A 43 -11.22 0.66 -4.41
C LYS A 43 -10.97 0.94 -5.89
N ASN A 44 -11.80 1.78 -6.51
CA ASN A 44 -11.68 2.13 -7.92
C ASN A 44 -10.35 2.84 -8.25
N LYS A 45 -9.89 3.75 -7.38
CA LYS A 45 -8.60 4.44 -7.54
C LYS A 45 -7.43 3.45 -7.42
N ILE A 46 -7.48 2.50 -6.49
CA ILE A 46 -6.46 1.44 -6.35
C ILE A 46 -6.43 0.52 -7.58
N GLU A 47 -7.58 0.07 -8.09
CA GLU A 47 -7.63 -0.77 -9.29
C GLU A 47 -7.06 -0.05 -10.51
N LYS A 48 -7.35 1.25 -10.68
CA LYS A 48 -6.73 2.06 -11.72
C LYS A 48 -5.21 2.14 -11.57
N LEU A 49 -4.69 2.35 -10.35
CA LEU A 49 -3.24 2.36 -10.11
C LEU A 49 -2.57 1.04 -10.48
N LYS A 50 -3.20 -0.09 -10.14
CA LYS A 50 -2.69 -1.42 -10.53
C LYS A 50 -2.61 -1.58 -12.04
N ALA A 51 -3.58 -1.04 -12.78
CA ALA A 51 -3.63 -1.10 -14.23
C ALA A 51 -2.60 -0.17 -14.90
N VAL A 52 -2.39 1.03 -14.34
CA VAL A 52 -1.45 2.03 -14.90
C VAL A 52 0.01 1.70 -14.59
N PHE A 53 0.29 1.15 -13.40
CA PHE A 53 1.66 0.88 -12.93
C PHE A 53 1.90 -0.61 -12.58
N PRO A 54 1.69 -1.55 -13.53
CA PRO A 54 1.79 -2.98 -13.26
C PRO A 54 3.23 -3.42 -12.96
N GLU A 55 4.23 -2.78 -13.57
CA GLU A 55 5.65 -3.15 -13.39
C GLU A 55 6.24 -2.54 -12.11
N GLU A 56 5.88 -1.29 -11.80
CA GLU A 56 6.25 -0.63 -10.55
C GLU A 56 5.65 -1.40 -9.36
N ARG A 57 4.41 -1.88 -9.48
CA ARG A 57 3.77 -2.73 -8.47
C ARG A 57 4.59 -4.00 -8.17
N LYS A 58 5.14 -4.66 -9.20
CA LYS A 58 5.97 -5.87 -9.01
C LYS A 58 7.30 -5.55 -8.34
N ARG A 59 7.83 -4.34 -8.56
CA ARG A 59 9.16 -3.88 -8.10
C ARG A 59 9.11 -2.96 -6.89
N MET A 60 7.96 -2.82 -6.22
CA MET A 60 7.81 -1.89 -5.10
C MET A 60 8.63 -2.28 -3.86
N ALA A 61 8.95 -3.57 -3.69
CA ALA A 61 9.80 -4.05 -2.61
C ALA A 61 11.26 -4.15 -3.08
N ILE A 62 12.15 -3.40 -2.44
CA ILE A 62 13.60 -3.40 -2.69
C ILE A 62 14.25 -4.64 -2.06
N ALA A 63 13.79 -5.01 -0.86
CA ALA A 63 14.29 -6.15 -0.11
C ALA A 63 13.16 -6.77 0.73
N GLY A 64 13.15 -8.11 0.81
CA GLY A 64 12.00 -8.87 1.26
C GLY A 64 10.96 -9.04 0.15
N SER A 65 10.18 -10.12 0.20
CA SER A 65 9.05 -10.31 -0.72
C SER A 65 7.85 -9.49 -0.22
N ALA A 66 7.12 -8.87 -1.14
CA ALA A 66 5.83 -8.27 -0.82
C ALA A 66 4.93 -9.37 -0.22
N PRO A 67 4.46 -9.22 1.03
CA PRO A 67 3.71 -10.27 1.68
C PRO A 67 2.36 -10.47 0.99
N ILE A 68 1.97 -11.73 0.83
CA ILE A 68 0.60 -12.06 0.47
C ILE A 68 -0.20 -11.95 1.76
N PHE A 69 -0.95 -10.86 1.89
CA PHE A 69 -1.88 -10.70 3.01
C PHE A 69 -3.07 -11.64 2.76
N GLY A 70 -3.07 -12.80 3.42
CA GLY A 70 -4.21 -13.73 3.45
C GLY A 70 -5.20 -13.36 4.55
N ASP A 71 -4.68 -12.99 5.73
CA ASP A 71 -5.43 -12.46 6.87
C ASP A 71 -4.64 -11.28 7.46
N PRO A 72 -5.31 -10.19 7.90
CA PRO A 72 -4.64 -9.06 8.55
C PRO A 72 -4.12 -9.48 9.93
N THR A 73 -2.92 -10.08 9.97
CA THR A 73 -2.22 -10.36 11.22
C THR A 73 -1.38 -9.13 11.57
N THR A 74 -1.90 -8.31 12.48
CA THR A 74 -1.18 -7.19 13.07
C THR A 74 0.06 -7.73 13.79
N GLY A 75 1.25 -7.41 13.29
CA GLY A 75 2.53 -7.73 13.95
C GLY A 75 3.53 -8.60 13.17
N LEU A 76 3.19 -9.13 12.00
CA LEU A 76 4.11 -9.97 11.23
C LEU A 76 5.15 -9.19 10.40
N TYR A 77 4.76 -8.01 9.90
CA TYR A 77 5.55 -7.25 8.94
C TYR A 77 5.80 -5.82 9.43
N LYS A 78 7.04 -5.37 9.30
CA LYS A 78 7.42 -3.97 9.49
C LYS A 78 7.76 -3.39 8.12
N LEU A 79 6.95 -2.44 7.66
CA LEU A 79 7.22 -1.71 6.42
C LEU A 79 8.25 -0.61 6.70
N ILE A 80 9.31 -0.57 5.90
CA ILE A 80 10.34 0.47 5.95
C ILE A 80 10.36 1.15 4.59
N PHE A 81 10.08 2.44 4.55
CA PHE A 81 10.14 3.23 3.32
C PHE A 81 11.55 3.79 3.15
N LYS A 82 12.15 3.62 1.97
CA LYS A 82 13.43 4.24 1.60
C LYS A 82 13.29 5.03 0.31
N ASN A 83 13.97 6.18 0.30
CA ASN A 83 14.22 6.99 -0.89
C ASN A 83 15.51 6.53 -1.59
#